data_AF-X0SFI2-F1
#
_entry.id   AF-X0SFI2-F1
#
_cell.length_a   1.000
_cell.length_b   1.000
_cell.length_c   1.000
_cell.angle_alpha   90.00
_cell.angle_beta   90.00
_cell.angle_gamma   90.00
#
_symmetry.space_group_name_H-M   'P 1'
#
loop_
_entity.id
_entity.type
_entity.pdbx_description
1 polymer ?
#
loop_
_entity_poly.entity_id
_entity_poly.type
_entity_poly.pdbx_seq_one_letter_code
_entity_poly.pdbx_strand_id
1 'polypeptide(L)' 'MPEDKVLIFDTTLRDGEQSPGVALNAKDKLTIARALERLRVDI' A
#
# COMPACT_ATOMS: atom_id res chain seq x y z
N MET A 1 0.50 -27.38 -9.89
CA MET A 1 0.35 -26.87 -11.26
C MET A 1 -0.61 -25.70 -11.23
N PRO A 2 -0.14 -24.49 -11.57
CA PRO A 2 0.78 -23.72 -10.73
C PRO A 2 0.13 -23.39 -9.39
N GLU A 3 0.94 -23.05 -8.40
CA GLU A 3 0.50 -22.13 -7.36
C GLU A 3 0.08 -20.82 -8.04
N ASP A 4 -1.19 -20.70 -8.42
CA ASP A 4 -1.81 -19.49 -9.00
C ASP A 4 -1.95 -18.41 -7.91
N LYS A 5 -0.83 -18.10 -7.24
CA LYS A 5 -0.75 -17.04 -6.25
C LYS A 5 -0.72 -15.72 -7.00
N VAL A 6 -1.83 -14.99 -6.94
CA VAL A 6 -1.87 -13.59 -7.33
C VAL A 6 -1.07 -12.79 -6.31
N LEU A 7 -0.06 -12.06 -6.77
CA LEU A 7 0.69 -11.14 -5.93
C LEU A 7 0.01 -9.77 -5.96
N ILE A 8 -0.19 -9.18 -4.78
CA ILE A 8 -0.71 -7.83 -4.66
C ILE A 8 0.45 -6.89 -4.38
N PHE A 9 0.78 -6.07 -5.39
CA PHE A 9 1.74 -4.99 -5.27
C PHE A 9 1.00 -3.67 -4.99
N ASP A 10 1.16 -3.12 -3.79
CA ASP A 10 0.52 -1.88 -3.38
C ASP A 10 1.44 -0.68 -3.56
N THR A 11 1.00 0.33 -4.32
CA THR A 11 1.75 1.58 -4.53
C THR A 11 1.16 2.77 -3.77
N THR A 12 0.20 2.54 -2.86
CA THR A 12 -0.61 3.58 -2.21
C THR A 12 0.24 4.63 -1.50
N LEU A 13 1.29 4.23 -0.78
CA LEU A 13 2.15 5.18 -0.04
C LEU A 13 3.09 5.99 -0.93
N ARG A 14 3.40 5.51 -2.14
CA ARG A 14 4.32 6.16 -3.06
C ARG A 14 3.55 7.02 -4.06
N ASP A 15 2.68 6.39 -4.84
CA ASP A 15 1.95 7.03 -5.92
C ASP A 15 0.82 7.91 -5.36
N GLY A 16 0.22 7.48 -4.24
CA GLY A 16 -0.78 8.27 -3.53
C GLY A 16 -0.23 9.61 -3.04
N GLU A 17 0.97 9.64 -2.45
CA GLU A 17 1.62 10.91 -2.05
C GLU A 17 1.99 11.80 -3.25
N GLN A 18 2.33 11.21 -4.39
CA GLN A 18 2.66 11.95 -5.61
C GLN A 18 1.43 12.46 -6.36
N SER A 19 0.23 12.06 -5.94
CA SER A 19 -1.02 12.50 -6.55
C SER A 19 -1.29 13.96 -6.22
N PRO A 20 -1.72 14.78 -7.20
CA PRO A 20 -1.99 16.20 -6.97
C PRO A 20 -2.99 16.43 -5.83
N GLY A 21 -2.63 17.26 -4.85
CA GLY A 21 -3.49 17.60 -3.73
C GLY A 21 -3.50 16.57 -2.60
N VAL A 22 -2.69 15.51 -2.67
CA VAL A 22 -2.47 14.57 -1.57
C VAL A 22 -1.16 14.93 -0.87
N ALA A 23 -1.21 15.04 0.45
CA ALA A 23 -0.03 15.17 1.29
C ALA A 23 -0.20 14.28 2.52
N LEU A 24 0.53 13.17 2.60
CA LEU A 24 0.43 12.24 3.73
C LEU A 24 1.50 12.59 4.76
N ASN A 25 1.07 12.89 5.98
CA ASN A 25 2.00 13.03 7.08
C ASN A 25 2.45 11.64 7.59
N ALA A 26 3.45 11.61 8.47
CA ALA A 26 3.99 10.36 9.00
C ALA A 26 2.95 9.46 9.70
N LYS A 27 1.96 10.07 10.36
CA LYS A 27 0.87 9.33 11.06
C LYS A 27 -0.10 8.71 10.06
N ASP A 28 -0.42 9.41 8.98
CA ASP A 28 -1.28 8.91 7.91
C ASP A 28 -0.61 7.71 7.23
N LYS A 29 0.68 7.84 6.91
CA LYS A 29 1.49 6.76 6.33
C LYS A 29 1.50 5.52 7.21
N LEU A 30 1.71 5.69 8.52
CA LEU A 30 1.71 4.57 9.45
C LEU A 30 0.34 3.90 9.59
N THR A 31 -0.73 4.68 9.49
CA THR A 31 -2.11 4.17 9.55
C THR A 31 -2.42 3.33 8.31
N ILE A 32 -2.07 3.85 7.13
CA ILE A 32 -2.23 3.15 5.84
C ILE A 32 -1.35 1.89 5.81
N ALA A 33 -0.08 1.98 6.20
CA ALA A 33 0.85 0.84 6.23
C ALA A 33 0.31 -0.33 7.09
N ARG A 34 -0.21 -0.02 8.29
CA ARG A 34 -0.84 -1.04 9.15
C ARG A 34 -2.12 -1.63 8.54
N ALA A 35 -2.85 -0.86 7.75
CA ALA A 35 -4.01 -1.39 7.04
C ALA A 35 -3.58 -2.34 5.91
N LEU A 36 -2.58 -1.96 5.11
CA LEU A 36 -2.01 -2.79 4.05
C LEU A 36 -1.40 -4.09 4.59
N GLU A 37 -0.68 -4.02 5.72
CA GLU A 37 -0.15 -5.19 6.43
C GLU A 37 -1.27 -6.16 6.83
N ARG A 38 -2.38 -5.65 7.40
CA ARG A 38 -3.53 -6.48 7.77
C ARG A 38 -4.21 -7.14 6.58
N LEU A 39 -4.16 -6.49 5.40
CA LEU A 39 -4.67 -7.03 4.15
C LEU A 39 -3.72 -8.06 3.52
N ARG A 40 -2.50 -8.21 4.06
CA ARG A 40 -1.45 -9.13 3.57
C ARG A 40 -1.10 -8.90 2.11
N VAL A 41 -0.92 -7.62 1.73
CA VAL A 41 -0.30 -7.28 0.44
C VAL A 41 1.11 -7.88 0.38
N ASP A 42 1.55 -8.29 -0.80
CA ASP A 42 2.80 -9.02 -0.95
C ASP A 42 4.00 -8.10 -1.09
N ILE A 43 3.85 -6.97 -1.78
CA ILE A 43 4.93 -6.06 -2.18
C ILE A 43 4.45 -4.62 -2.07
#